data_AF-A0A8H7F982-F1
#
_entry.id   AF-A0A8H7F982-F1
#
_cell.length_a   1.000
_cell.length_b   1.000
_cell.length_c   1.000
_cell.angle_alpha   90.00
_cell.angle_beta   90.00
_cell.angle_gamma   90.00
#
_symmetry.space_group_name_H-M   'P 1'
#
loop_
_entity.id
_entity.type
_entity.pdbx_description
1 polymer ?
#
loop_
_entity_poly.entity_id
_entity_poly.type
_entity_poly.pdbx_seq_one_letter_code
_entity_poly.pdbx_strand_id
1 'polypeptide(L)'
;MSMLTCEICAIDHSHKVTKHVARVEGEQVFTALLTVTNEKGEICICNFVATKSHSQFEDALVRMRTSLNLYGHRQLLLFFTDNMADKHLLETSFPSLCNDVVPLEKYANYDPLVIPADVQVFTKDSTHSIDLAVSTILNDVPDDHGKIIVGFDMEWNVELSPQGFVRSSGKAAIIQIAYKKRIYVLQISEILSSHKLPHQLELFLSHPRIRKVGRLVAGDLSNLQKSCNKPTGSFAGALDIAKIAKDRYAISNIANTGLADLSAIVLGKRLNKNTPLRTSQAWENRVLSDEQISYAALDAYASLLIYEELINNYTVPSPLPASTPPLTPVLSYTANLQKVIAEGVTSQDVNPTTCNGVAVMPSHVIVDIHRVLVPGALILSHNNQSLESFGPLPGLVECQGRNSHKPHLNCKDSWD
;
A
#
# COMPACT_ATOMS: atom_id res chain seq x y z
N MET A 1 29.74 -25.69 21.32
CA MET A 1 28.32 -25.49 20.95
C MET A 1 27.55 -25.42 22.25
N SER A 2 26.75 -24.39 22.44
CA SER A 2 26.21 -24.02 23.76
C SER A 2 25.01 -24.89 24.17
N MET A 3 24.88 -25.15 25.47
CA MET A 3 23.74 -25.83 26.13
C MET A 3 22.57 -24.85 26.38
N LEU A 4 22.42 -23.85 25.51
CA LEU A 4 21.46 -22.77 25.74
C LEU A 4 20.12 -23.10 25.10
N THR A 5 19.04 -22.74 25.79
CA THR A 5 17.71 -22.70 25.21
C THR A 5 17.67 -21.63 24.12
N CYS A 6 16.83 -21.85 23.11
CA CYS A 6 16.52 -20.83 22.11
C CYS A 6 15.15 -21.15 21.52
N GLU A 7 14.10 -21.02 22.34
CA GLU A 7 12.72 -21.13 21.85
C GLU A 7 12.32 -19.85 21.09
N ILE A 8 12.91 -18.72 21.47
CA ILE A 8 12.77 -17.44 20.77
C ILE A 8 14.17 -16.92 20.49
N CYS A 9 14.47 -16.65 19.22
CA CYS A 9 15.80 -16.20 18.83
C CYS A 9 15.73 -14.90 18.02
N ALA A 10 16.84 -14.14 17.97
CA ALA A 10 17.01 -13.00 17.10
C ALA A 10 18.35 -13.09 16.36
N ILE A 11 18.38 -12.76 15.07
CA ILE A 11 19.59 -12.77 14.24
C ILE A 11 19.93 -11.34 13.82
N ASP A 12 21.21 -10.99 13.90
CA ASP A 12 21.73 -9.68 13.48
C ASP A 12 23.12 -9.80 12.86
N HIS A 13 23.42 -8.87 11.95
CA HIS A 13 24.75 -8.69 11.37
C HIS A 13 25.40 -7.41 11.90
N SER A 14 26.33 -7.55 12.83
CA SER A 14 27.09 -6.42 13.36
C SER A 14 28.28 -6.05 12.46
N HIS A 15 28.26 -4.81 11.96
CA HIS A 15 29.33 -4.24 11.13
C HIS A 15 30.36 -3.43 11.91
N LYS A 16 30.13 -3.20 13.21
CA LYS A 16 31.04 -2.42 14.04
C LYS A 16 32.28 -3.23 14.41
N VAL A 17 32.10 -4.50 14.74
CA VAL A 17 33.19 -5.39 15.16
C VAL A 17 34.21 -5.59 14.05
N THR A 18 33.76 -5.78 12.81
CA THR A 18 34.65 -6.03 11.67
C THR A 18 35.56 -4.85 11.29
N LYS A 19 35.26 -3.64 11.75
CA LYS A 19 36.14 -2.47 11.59
C LYS A 19 37.40 -2.55 12.46
N HIS A 20 37.36 -3.36 13.50
CA HIS A 20 38.48 -3.59 14.42
C HIS A 20 39.23 -4.90 14.13
N VAL A 21 38.81 -5.65 13.10
CA VAL A 21 39.50 -6.87 12.66
C VAL A 21 40.61 -6.51 11.68
N ALA A 22 41.74 -7.21 11.81
CA ALA A 22 42.90 -6.99 10.95
C ALA A 22 42.58 -7.21 9.47
N ARG A 23 43.17 -6.36 8.63
CA ARG A 23 43.10 -6.46 7.17
C ARG A 23 44.23 -7.32 6.65
N VAL A 24 44.00 -8.01 5.54
CA VAL A 24 45.01 -8.81 4.83
C VAL A 24 45.27 -8.13 3.50
N GLU A 25 46.52 -7.72 3.26
CA GLU A 25 46.93 -6.99 2.05
C GLU A 25 46.09 -5.71 1.79
N GLY A 26 45.62 -5.05 2.85
CA GLY A 26 44.77 -3.86 2.77
C GLY A 26 43.27 -4.16 2.63
N GLU A 27 42.89 -5.40 2.39
CA GLU A 27 41.51 -5.84 2.19
C GLU A 27 40.84 -6.32 3.49
N GLN A 28 39.54 -6.04 3.59
CA GLN A 28 38.73 -6.47 4.72
C GLN A 28 38.28 -7.93 4.54
N VAL A 29 38.73 -8.83 5.42
CA VAL A 29 38.45 -10.27 5.33
C VAL A 29 37.00 -10.61 5.67
N PHE A 30 36.42 -9.94 6.67
CA PHE A 30 35.04 -10.18 7.11
C PHE A 30 34.21 -8.91 7.00
N THR A 31 33.03 -9.03 6.40
CA THR A 31 32.12 -7.89 6.22
C THR A 31 31.19 -7.71 7.42
N ALA A 32 30.89 -8.78 8.16
CA ALA A 32 30.08 -8.71 9.38
C ALA A 32 30.46 -9.78 10.42
N LEU A 33 30.02 -9.55 11.66
CA LEU A 33 29.87 -10.59 12.68
C LEU A 33 28.38 -10.92 12.79
N LEU A 34 28.02 -12.15 12.44
CA LEU A 34 26.67 -12.66 12.65
C LEU A 34 26.51 -13.08 14.11
N THR A 35 25.43 -12.63 14.72
CA THR A 35 25.03 -13.07 16.06
C THR A 35 23.61 -13.61 16.06
N VAL A 36 23.40 -14.73 16.75
CA VAL A 36 22.06 -15.18 17.15
C VAL A 36 21.96 -15.15 18.66
N THR A 37 20.97 -14.46 19.19
CA THR A 37 20.66 -14.41 20.63
C THR A 37 19.38 -15.17 20.94
N ASN A 38 19.26 -15.69 22.17
CA ASN A 38 18.03 -16.32 22.66
C ASN A 38 17.12 -15.34 23.41
N GLU A 39 16.03 -15.84 24.00
CA GLU A 39 15.06 -15.09 24.78
C GLU A 39 15.64 -14.36 26.01
N LYS A 40 16.84 -14.74 26.46
CA LYS A 40 17.56 -14.11 27.59
C LYS A 40 18.64 -13.14 27.14
N GLY A 41 18.80 -12.92 25.83
CA GLY A 41 19.87 -12.12 25.26
C GLY A 41 21.23 -12.81 25.24
N GLU A 42 21.29 -14.12 25.46
CA GLU A 42 22.53 -14.89 25.45
C GLU A 42 22.92 -15.26 24.01
N ILE A 43 24.21 -15.14 23.69
CA ILE A 43 24.74 -15.41 22.35
C ILE A 43 24.80 -16.93 22.10
N CYS A 44 23.96 -17.42 21.20
CA CYS A 44 23.89 -18.82 20.77
C CYS A 44 24.76 -19.08 19.53
N ILE A 45 24.87 -18.10 18.63
CA ILE A 45 25.78 -18.12 17.48
C ILE A 45 26.58 -16.82 17.47
N CYS A 46 27.87 -16.93 17.21
CA CYS A 46 28.79 -15.82 16.97
C CYS A 46 29.74 -16.24 15.85
N ASN A 47 29.54 -15.72 14.64
CA ASN A 47 30.28 -16.18 13.46
C ASN A 47 30.70 -15.02 12.57
N PHE A 48 32.00 -14.91 12.28
CA PHE A 48 32.48 -13.95 11.29
C PHE A 48 32.11 -14.44 9.89
N VAL A 49 31.55 -13.55 9.06
CA VAL A 49 31.14 -13.87 7.70
C VAL A 49 31.87 -12.99 6.69
N ALA A 50 32.37 -13.62 5.61
CA ALA A 50 33.05 -12.89 4.55
C ALA A 50 32.07 -12.07 3.72
N THR A 51 30.82 -12.55 3.57
CA THR A 51 29.73 -11.84 2.89
C THR A 51 28.43 -11.95 3.68
N LYS A 52 27.41 -11.15 3.32
CA LYS A 52 26.04 -11.28 3.85
C LYS A 52 25.22 -12.42 3.21
N SER A 53 25.87 -13.28 2.42
CA SER A 53 25.17 -14.40 1.77
C SER A 53 24.75 -15.43 2.81
N HIS A 54 23.53 -15.96 2.67
CA HIS A 54 22.99 -17.05 3.51
C HIS A 54 23.93 -18.26 3.60
N SER A 55 24.61 -18.60 2.51
CA SER A 55 25.59 -19.69 2.47
C SER A 55 26.77 -19.52 3.45
N GLN A 56 27.00 -18.33 3.99
CA GLN A 56 28.05 -18.09 4.99
C GLN A 56 27.63 -18.51 6.40
N PHE A 57 26.34 -18.70 6.66
CA PHE A 57 25.84 -18.93 8.02
C PHE A 57 24.73 -19.98 8.16
N GLU A 58 24.22 -20.53 7.06
CA GLU A 58 23.31 -21.66 7.05
C GLU A 58 23.82 -22.82 7.93
N ASP A 59 25.08 -23.23 7.76
CA ASP A 59 25.68 -24.30 8.56
C ASP A 59 25.66 -24.00 10.07
N ALA A 60 25.84 -22.73 10.46
CA ALA A 60 25.78 -22.35 11.86
C ALA A 60 24.37 -22.52 12.44
N LEU A 61 23.33 -22.15 11.68
CA LEU A 61 21.93 -22.32 12.05
C LEU A 61 21.54 -23.80 12.15
N VAL A 62 21.92 -24.62 11.15
CA VAL A 62 21.66 -26.07 11.14
C VAL A 62 22.35 -26.77 12.32
N ARG A 63 23.59 -26.38 12.64
CA ARG A 63 24.31 -26.90 13.80
C ARG A 63 23.66 -26.49 15.12
N MET A 64 23.16 -25.25 15.21
CA MET A 64 22.40 -24.80 16.38
C MET A 64 21.13 -25.64 16.57
N ARG A 65 20.31 -25.85 15.52
CA ARG A 65 19.15 -26.76 15.58
C ARG A 65 19.53 -28.15 16.08
N THR A 66 20.61 -28.69 15.52
CA THR A 66 21.11 -30.03 15.87
C THR A 66 21.54 -30.09 17.34
N SER A 67 22.17 -29.04 17.84
CA SER A 67 22.55 -28.90 19.26
C SER A 67 21.33 -28.88 20.17
N LEU A 68 20.25 -28.15 19.81
CA LEU A 68 19.01 -28.14 20.59
C LEU A 68 18.42 -29.55 20.74
N ASN A 69 18.37 -30.32 19.65
CA ASN A 69 17.92 -31.71 19.69
C ASN A 69 18.84 -32.59 20.55
N LEU A 70 20.16 -32.47 20.35
CA LEU A 70 21.15 -33.28 21.06
C LEU A 70 21.06 -33.13 22.58
N TYR A 71 20.77 -31.91 23.06
CA TYR A 71 20.66 -31.62 24.48
C TYR A 71 19.22 -31.64 25.02
N GLY A 72 18.25 -32.11 24.22
CA GLY A 72 16.85 -32.25 24.66
C GLY A 72 16.11 -30.92 24.90
N HIS A 73 16.57 -29.83 24.28
CA HIS A 73 15.87 -28.56 24.29
C HIS A 73 14.70 -28.56 23.31
N ARG A 74 13.69 -27.73 23.59
CA ARG A 74 12.62 -27.46 22.63
C ARG A 74 13.17 -26.79 21.38
N GLN A 75 12.49 -27.02 20.26
CA GLN A 75 12.79 -26.37 19.00
C GLN A 75 12.22 -24.94 18.97
N LEU A 76 12.72 -24.13 18.06
CA LEU A 76 12.34 -22.72 17.94
C LEU A 76 10.85 -22.57 17.66
N LEU A 77 10.22 -21.64 18.37
CA LEU A 77 8.85 -21.19 18.16
C LEU A 77 8.79 -19.84 17.43
N LEU A 78 9.79 -18.97 17.66
CA LEU A 78 9.82 -17.62 17.09
C LEU A 78 11.25 -17.21 16.73
N PHE A 79 11.41 -16.53 15.59
CA PHE A 79 12.70 -16.01 15.14
C PHE A 79 12.54 -14.57 14.64
N PHE A 80 13.18 -13.62 15.30
CA PHE A 80 13.25 -12.22 14.87
C PHE A 80 14.40 -12.00 13.89
N THR A 81 14.08 -11.37 12.77
CA THR A 81 15.06 -10.83 11.80
C THR A 81 14.59 -9.43 11.39
N ASP A 82 15.54 -8.53 11.15
CA ASP A 82 15.26 -7.23 10.54
C ASP A 82 15.10 -7.34 9.01
N ASN A 83 15.38 -8.52 8.45
CA ASN A 83 15.41 -8.77 7.03
C ASN A 83 14.55 -10.00 6.65
N MET A 84 13.36 -9.76 6.10
CA MET A 84 12.44 -10.82 5.66
C MET A 84 13.01 -11.71 4.55
N ALA A 85 14.10 -11.28 3.91
CA ALA A 85 15.02 -12.12 3.14
C ALA A 85 15.28 -13.49 3.75
N ASP A 86 15.49 -13.50 5.07
CA ASP A 86 15.99 -14.66 5.79
C ASP A 86 14.88 -15.70 6.04
N LYS A 87 13.61 -15.34 5.79
CA LYS A 87 12.45 -16.19 6.10
C LYS A 87 12.63 -17.62 5.59
N HIS A 88 12.91 -17.80 4.30
CA HIS A 88 13.04 -19.13 3.71
C HIS A 88 14.22 -19.92 4.29
N LEU A 89 15.37 -19.25 4.48
CA LEU A 89 16.54 -19.86 5.12
C LEU A 89 16.21 -20.31 6.55
N LEU A 90 15.57 -19.46 7.33
CA LEU A 90 15.20 -19.73 8.72
C LEU A 90 14.18 -20.87 8.81
N GLU A 91 13.15 -20.88 7.98
CA GLU A 91 12.15 -21.96 7.91
C GLU A 91 12.78 -23.30 7.49
N THR A 92 13.73 -23.27 6.55
CA THR A 92 14.48 -24.47 6.12
C THR A 92 15.43 -24.95 7.21
N SER A 93 16.12 -24.01 7.87
CA SER A 93 17.05 -24.30 8.97
C SER A 93 16.32 -24.80 10.20
N PHE A 94 15.12 -24.30 10.49
CA PHE A 94 14.28 -24.61 11.64
C PHE A 94 12.83 -24.90 11.21
N PRO A 95 12.52 -26.13 10.77
CA PRO A 95 11.16 -26.48 10.32
C PRO A 95 10.07 -26.27 11.36
N SER A 96 10.41 -26.22 12.65
CA SER A 96 9.49 -25.91 13.74
C SER A 96 8.84 -24.53 13.61
N LEU A 97 9.48 -23.59 12.91
CA LEU A 97 8.93 -22.26 12.62
C LEU A 97 7.72 -22.30 11.67
N CYS A 98 7.45 -23.42 11.02
CA CYS A 98 6.30 -23.59 10.13
C CYS A 98 5.13 -24.33 10.81
N ASN A 99 5.32 -24.85 12.01
CA ASN A 99 4.30 -25.65 12.70
C ASN A 99 3.19 -24.76 13.25
N ASP A 100 1.95 -25.01 12.83
CA ASP A 100 0.74 -24.32 13.31
C ASP A 100 0.80 -22.78 13.22
N VAL A 101 1.59 -22.23 12.29
CA VAL A 101 1.71 -20.79 12.10
C VAL A 101 0.58 -20.26 11.23
N VAL A 102 -0.22 -19.36 11.83
CA VAL A 102 -1.23 -18.57 11.11
C VAL A 102 -0.66 -17.18 10.86
N PRO A 103 -0.48 -16.76 9.59
CA PRO A 103 -0.04 -15.41 9.28
C PRO A 103 -0.99 -14.37 9.88
N LEU A 104 -0.45 -13.42 10.65
CA LEU A 104 -1.23 -12.30 11.16
C LEU A 104 -1.35 -11.23 10.07
N GLU A 105 -2.55 -11.11 9.50
CA GLU A 105 -2.87 -10.02 8.58
C GLU A 105 -2.88 -8.68 9.34
N LYS A 106 -2.30 -7.64 8.73
CA LYS A 106 -2.21 -6.29 9.33
C LYS A 106 -3.56 -5.74 9.79
N TYR A 107 -4.62 -6.13 9.10
CA TYR A 107 -6.01 -5.70 9.30
C TYR A 107 -6.91 -6.85 9.74
N ALA A 108 -6.40 -7.78 10.54
CA ALA A 108 -7.13 -8.97 11.01
C ALA A 108 -8.43 -8.66 11.79
N ASN A 109 -8.61 -7.43 12.27
CA ASN A 109 -9.83 -6.96 12.91
C ASN A 109 -11.00 -6.68 11.93
N TYR A 110 -10.71 -6.50 10.64
CA TYR A 110 -11.74 -6.33 9.61
C TYR A 110 -12.12 -7.66 8.96
N ASP A 111 -13.37 -7.78 8.52
CA ASP A 111 -13.80 -8.90 7.69
C ASP A 111 -13.04 -8.92 6.36
N PRO A 112 -12.75 -10.10 5.81
CA PRO A 112 -12.14 -10.20 4.49
C PRO A 112 -13.06 -9.61 3.42
N LEU A 113 -12.48 -8.94 2.43
CA LEU A 113 -13.17 -8.63 1.19
C LEU A 113 -13.40 -9.94 0.42
N VAL A 114 -14.64 -10.16 -0.02
CA VAL A 114 -15.04 -11.35 -0.76
C VAL A 114 -15.75 -10.91 -2.03
N ILE A 115 -15.49 -11.59 -3.15
CA ILE A 115 -16.22 -11.40 -4.39
C ILE A 115 -17.62 -12.02 -4.22
N PRO A 116 -18.72 -11.24 -4.34
CA PRO A 116 -20.07 -11.77 -4.21
C PRO A 116 -20.40 -12.83 -5.27
N ALA A 117 -21.32 -13.75 -4.96
CA ALA A 117 -21.68 -14.86 -5.84
C ALA A 117 -22.29 -14.44 -7.20
N ASP A 118 -22.85 -13.22 -7.28
CA ASP A 118 -23.40 -12.66 -8.52
C ASP A 118 -22.34 -11.97 -9.41
N VAL A 119 -21.10 -11.86 -8.93
CA VAL A 119 -19.95 -11.37 -9.70
C VAL A 119 -19.21 -12.57 -10.28
N GLN A 120 -19.10 -12.62 -11.61
CA GLN A 120 -18.51 -13.76 -12.31
C GLN A 120 -17.04 -13.50 -12.66
N VAL A 121 -16.17 -14.48 -12.35
CA VAL A 121 -14.74 -14.46 -12.70
C VAL A 121 -14.51 -15.35 -13.92
N PHE A 122 -13.84 -14.80 -14.94
CA PHE A 122 -13.53 -15.51 -16.18
C PHE A 122 -12.04 -15.48 -16.50
N THR A 123 -11.44 -16.65 -16.67
CA THR A 123 -10.08 -16.78 -17.19
C THR A 123 -10.10 -16.86 -18.71
N LYS A 124 -9.20 -16.13 -19.38
CA LYS A 124 -9.04 -16.10 -20.85
C LYS A 124 -7.56 -16.22 -21.20
N ASP A 125 -7.21 -17.15 -22.08
CA ASP A 125 -5.82 -17.56 -22.33
C ASP A 125 -5.42 -17.58 -23.82
N SER A 126 -6.37 -17.27 -24.71
CA SER A 126 -6.12 -17.18 -26.14
C SER A 126 -6.49 -15.81 -26.67
N THR A 127 -5.78 -15.35 -27.71
CA THR A 127 -6.04 -14.08 -28.40
C THR A 127 -7.51 -13.88 -28.72
N HIS A 128 -8.18 -14.89 -29.28
CA HIS A 128 -9.60 -14.83 -29.63
C HIS A 128 -10.50 -14.64 -28.41
N SER A 129 -10.27 -15.42 -27.34
CA SER A 129 -11.08 -15.35 -26.12
C SER A 129 -10.88 -14.04 -25.35
N ILE A 130 -9.66 -13.49 -25.38
CA ILE A 130 -9.31 -12.19 -24.79
C ILE A 130 -9.97 -11.06 -25.59
N ASP A 131 -9.85 -11.09 -26.92
CA ASP A 131 -10.48 -10.09 -27.77
C ASP A 131 -12.01 -10.07 -27.56
N LEU A 132 -12.66 -11.24 -27.51
CA LEU A 132 -14.10 -11.34 -27.25
C LEU A 132 -14.47 -10.74 -25.88
N ALA A 133 -13.73 -11.08 -24.82
CA ALA A 133 -13.98 -10.56 -23.49
C ALA A 133 -13.86 -9.03 -23.43
N VAL A 134 -12.78 -8.49 -24.00
CA VAL A 134 -12.50 -7.05 -24.01
C VAL A 134 -13.49 -6.29 -24.91
N SER A 135 -13.90 -6.87 -26.04
CA SER A 135 -14.94 -6.28 -26.89
C SER A 135 -16.25 -6.04 -26.13
N THR A 136 -16.61 -6.90 -25.16
CA THR A 136 -17.81 -6.64 -24.34
C THR A 136 -17.71 -5.38 -23.48
N ILE A 137 -16.49 -4.94 -23.14
CA ILE A 137 -16.26 -3.70 -22.39
C ILE A 137 -16.17 -2.51 -23.35
N LEU A 138 -15.49 -2.69 -24.49
CA LEU A 138 -15.40 -1.66 -25.54
C LEU A 138 -16.77 -1.26 -26.08
N ASN A 139 -17.69 -2.21 -26.25
CA ASN A 139 -19.06 -1.95 -26.71
C ASN A 139 -19.90 -1.14 -25.71
N ASP A 140 -19.51 -1.12 -24.43
CA ASP A 140 -20.19 -0.35 -23.39
C ASP A 140 -19.64 1.09 -23.27
N VAL A 141 -18.61 1.45 -24.06
CA VAL A 141 -18.11 2.83 -24.10
C VAL A 141 -19.17 3.72 -24.76
N PRO A 142 -19.69 4.75 -24.07
CA PRO A 142 -20.73 5.62 -24.62
C PRO A 142 -20.27 6.35 -25.90
N ASP A 143 -21.22 6.74 -26.77
CA ASP A 143 -20.90 7.58 -27.94
C ASP A 143 -20.64 9.06 -27.56
N ASP A 144 -21.08 9.47 -26.37
CA ASP A 144 -20.87 10.82 -25.84
C ASP A 144 -19.49 11.01 -25.18
N HIS A 145 -19.27 12.12 -24.47
CA HIS A 145 -18.02 12.39 -23.75
C HIS A 145 -17.88 11.59 -22.43
N GLY A 146 -18.78 10.64 -22.19
CA GLY A 146 -18.78 9.76 -21.04
C GLY A 146 -17.54 8.88 -20.93
N LYS A 147 -17.31 8.37 -19.73
CA LYS A 147 -16.17 7.53 -19.39
C LYS A 147 -16.69 6.25 -18.75
N ILE A 148 -15.99 5.15 -18.99
CA ILE A 148 -16.19 3.92 -18.22
C ILE A 148 -15.02 3.73 -17.28
N ILE A 149 -15.31 3.18 -16.10
CA ILE A 149 -14.32 2.89 -15.08
C ILE A 149 -14.17 1.39 -14.97
N VAL A 150 -12.94 0.92 -14.91
CA VAL A 150 -12.60 -0.50 -14.75
C VAL A 150 -11.53 -0.63 -13.68
N GLY A 151 -11.71 -1.58 -12.76
CA GLY A 151 -10.63 -2.01 -11.87
C GLY A 151 -9.57 -2.72 -12.69
N PHE A 152 -8.30 -2.39 -12.48
CA PHE A 152 -7.20 -2.91 -13.29
C PHE A 152 -5.99 -3.20 -12.42
N ASP A 153 -5.40 -4.36 -12.62
CA ASP A 153 -4.13 -4.75 -12.03
C ASP A 153 -3.37 -5.71 -12.97
N MET A 154 -2.12 -6.03 -12.64
CA MET A 154 -1.27 -6.95 -13.38
C MET A 154 -0.38 -7.78 -12.47
N GLU A 155 -0.07 -9.01 -12.87
CA GLU A 155 0.91 -9.85 -12.17
C GLU A 155 1.98 -10.38 -13.13
N TRP A 156 3.16 -10.64 -12.59
CA TRP A 156 4.33 -11.15 -13.29
C TRP A 156 5.12 -12.08 -12.38
N ASN A 157 5.92 -12.97 -12.98
CA ASN A 157 6.84 -13.80 -12.22
C ASN A 157 7.85 -12.92 -11.44
N VAL A 158 8.02 -13.21 -10.15
CA VAL A 158 8.95 -12.50 -9.28
C VAL A 158 10.16 -13.39 -8.99
N GLU A 159 11.32 -13.00 -9.47
CA GLU A 159 12.57 -13.67 -9.08
C GLU A 159 13.08 -13.08 -7.77
N LEU A 160 13.16 -13.90 -6.74
CA LEU A 160 13.76 -13.53 -5.47
C LEU A 160 15.25 -13.87 -5.48
N SER A 161 16.07 -13.04 -4.85
CA SER A 161 17.45 -13.38 -4.54
C SER A 161 17.47 -14.53 -3.54
N PRO A 162 18.62 -15.22 -3.39
CA PRO A 162 18.82 -16.11 -2.25
C PRO A 162 18.50 -15.40 -0.92
N GLN A 163 18.74 -14.09 -0.85
CA GLN A 163 18.39 -13.22 0.26
C GLN A 163 16.96 -12.66 0.15
N GLY A 164 15.99 -13.37 -0.44
CA GLY A 164 14.56 -13.01 -0.52
C GLY A 164 14.19 -11.60 -1.03
N PHE A 165 15.11 -10.84 -1.63
CA PHE A 165 14.84 -9.55 -2.25
C PHE A 165 14.43 -9.77 -3.70
N VAL A 166 13.46 -8.99 -4.19
CA VAL A 166 13.11 -9.02 -5.62
C VAL A 166 14.33 -8.62 -6.45
N ARG A 167 14.89 -9.58 -7.21
CA ARG A 167 16.01 -9.36 -8.15
C ARG A 167 15.53 -8.82 -9.48
N SER A 168 14.47 -9.42 -9.99
CA SER A 168 13.89 -9.04 -11.26
C SER A 168 12.37 -9.22 -11.20
N SER A 169 11.67 -8.29 -11.84
CA SER A 169 10.27 -8.47 -12.23
C SER A 169 10.28 -9.01 -13.66
N GLY A 170 9.68 -10.18 -13.87
CA GLY A 170 9.50 -10.77 -15.19
C GLY A 170 8.63 -9.90 -16.11
N LYS A 171 8.36 -10.39 -17.32
CA LYS A 171 7.35 -9.77 -18.17
C LYS A 171 5.98 -9.93 -17.55
N ALA A 172 5.05 -9.04 -17.91
CA ALA A 172 3.66 -9.18 -17.53
C ALA A 172 3.12 -10.56 -17.94
N ALA A 173 2.56 -11.31 -16.99
CA ALA A 173 2.05 -12.65 -17.22
C ALA A 173 0.53 -12.65 -17.35
N ILE A 174 -0.15 -11.87 -16.50
CA ILE A 174 -1.61 -11.74 -16.50
C ILE A 174 -2.04 -10.27 -16.36
N ILE A 175 -3.21 -9.94 -16.91
CA ILE A 175 -3.93 -8.67 -16.68
C ILE A 175 -5.27 -9.00 -16.03
N GLN A 176 -5.66 -8.28 -14.98
CA GLN A 176 -6.98 -8.42 -14.39
C GLN A 176 -7.84 -7.18 -14.65
N ILE A 177 -9.10 -7.39 -15.02
CA ILE A 177 -10.04 -6.31 -15.33
C ILE A 177 -11.37 -6.58 -14.61
N ALA A 178 -11.71 -5.76 -13.63
CA ALA A 178 -13.03 -5.75 -13.00
C ALA A 178 -13.92 -4.70 -13.65
N TYR A 179 -15.09 -5.10 -14.13
CA TYR A 179 -16.06 -4.21 -14.76
C TYR A 179 -17.49 -4.69 -14.57
N LYS A 180 -18.33 -3.86 -13.95
CA LYS A 180 -19.71 -4.25 -13.55
C LYS A 180 -19.64 -5.55 -12.72
N LYS A 181 -20.51 -6.52 -13.00
CA LYS A 181 -20.54 -7.83 -12.31
C LYS A 181 -19.62 -8.90 -12.93
N ARG A 182 -18.52 -8.49 -13.58
CA ARG A 182 -17.61 -9.39 -14.29
C ARG A 182 -16.17 -9.04 -13.98
N ILE A 183 -15.35 -10.05 -13.73
CA ILE A 183 -13.91 -9.92 -13.56
C ILE A 183 -13.24 -10.83 -14.58
N TYR A 184 -12.33 -10.29 -15.37
CA TYR A 184 -11.56 -11.06 -16.35
C TYR A 184 -10.12 -11.19 -15.89
N VAL A 185 -9.60 -12.42 -15.88
CA VAL A 185 -8.18 -12.73 -15.68
C VAL A 185 -7.63 -13.17 -17.04
N LEU A 186 -6.86 -12.30 -17.68
CA LEU A 186 -6.33 -12.50 -19.03
C LEU A 186 -4.90 -13.03 -18.93
N GLN A 187 -4.65 -14.28 -19.32
CA GLN A 187 -3.31 -14.84 -19.42
C GLN A 187 -2.66 -14.39 -20.73
N ILE A 188 -1.60 -13.58 -20.61
CA ILE A 188 -0.95 -12.93 -21.76
C ILE A 188 0.51 -13.33 -21.94
N SER A 189 1.08 -14.11 -21.01
CA SER A 189 2.49 -14.55 -21.03
C SER A 189 2.90 -15.16 -22.38
N GLU A 190 2.20 -16.20 -22.83
CA GLU A 190 2.47 -16.88 -24.11
C GLU A 190 2.23 -15.94 -25.31
N ILE A 191 1.22 -15.08 -25.26
CA ILE A 191 0.85 -14.16 -26.35
C ILE A 191 1.95 -13.11 -26.54
N LEU A 192 2.50 -12.61 -25.43
CA LEU A 192 3.59 -11.63 -25.41
C LEU A 192 4.92 -12.18 -25.92
N SER A 193 5.07 -13.50 -26.11
CA SER A 193 6.26 -14.07 -26.79
C SER A 193 6.44 -13.49 -28.20
N SER A 194 5.35 -13.10 -28.85
CA SER A 194 5.34 -12.45 -30.17
C SER A 194 5.47 -10.91 -30.12
N HIS A 195 5.62 -10.33 -28.93
CA HIS A 195 5.61 -8.88 -28.67
C HIS A 195 4.35 -8.14 -29.17
N LYS A 196 3.25 -8.85 -29.44
CA LYS A 196 1.98 -8.28 -29.90
C LYS A 196 0.86 -8.64 -28.94
N LEU A 197 0.04 -7.65 -28.60
CA LEU A 197 -1.20 -7.87 -27.86
C LEU A 197 -2.34 -8.21 -28.81
N PRO A 198 -3.39 -8.92 -28.34
CA PRO A 198 -4.67 -9.00 -29.02
C PRO A 198 -5.19 -7.60 -29.37
N HIS A 199 -5.80 -7.45 -30.56
CA HIS A 199 -6.12 -6.14 -31.12
C HIS A 199 -7.11 -5.35 -30.26
N GLN A 200 -8.14 -6.02 -29.74
CA GLN A 200 -9.15 -5.38 -28.90
C GLN A 200 -8.55 -5.01 -27.54
N LEU A 201 -7.67 -5.84 -27.00
CA LEU A 201 -6.93 -5.51 -25.78
C LEU A 201 -6.06 -4.27 -25.97
N GLU A 202 -5.36 -4.15 -27.09
CA GLU A 202 -4.57 -2.95 -27.39
C GLU A 202 -5.44 -1.69 -27.51
N LEU A 203 -6.59 -1.78 -28.20
CA LEU A 203 -7.55 -0.68 -28.27
C LEU A 203 -8.05 -0.28 -26.88
N PHE A 204 -8.43 -1.26 -26.06
CA PHE A 204 -8.87 -1.02 -24.69
C PHE A 204 -7.80 -0.30 -23.84
N LEU A 205 -6.55 -0.77 -23.88
CA LEU A 205 -5.45 -0.18 -23.14
C LEU A 205 -5.14 1.26 -23.59
N SER A 206 -5.29 1.53 -24.89
CA SER A 206 -5.03 2.83 -25.50
C SER A 206 -6.21 3.81 -25.40
N HIS A 207 -7.41 3.32 -25.08
CA HIS A 207 -8.62 4.15 -25.10
C HIS A 207 -8.68 5.13 -23.90
N PRO A 208 -8.73 6.46 -24.13
CA PRO A 208 -8.61 7.47 -23.05
C PRO A 208 -9.88 7.61 -22.20
N ARG A 209 -11.04 7.21 -22.71
CA ARG A 209 -12.32 7.21 -21.98
C ARG A 209 -12.53 5.96 -21.13
N ILE A 210 -11.70 4.93 -21.32
CA ILE A 210 -11.65 3.79 -20.41
C ILE A 210 -10.64 4.13 -19.33
N ARG A 211 -11.11 4.38 -18.12
CA ARG A 211 -10.28 4.75 -16.98
C ARG A 211 -9.95 3.49 -16.17
N LYS A 212 -8.66 3.16 -16.11
CA LYS A 212 -8.13 2.00 -15.40
C LYS A 212 -7.76 2.45 -14.00
N VAL A 213 -8.53 2.02 -13.01
CA VAL A 213 -8.31 2.36 -11.60
C VAL A 213 -7.57 1.23 -10.91
N GLY A 214 -6.48 1.56 -10.22
CA GLY A 214 -5.62 0.59 -9.54
C GLY A 214 -4.51 1.29 -8.77
N ARG A 215 -3.85 0.57 -7.85
CA ARG A 215 -2.68 1.13 -7.13
C ARG A 215 -1.46 1.06 -8.03
N LEU A 216 -0.79 2.20 -8.27
CA LEU A 216 0.39 2.27 -9.16
C LEU A 216 0.16 1.84 -10.63
N VAL A 217 -1.09 1.79 -11.09
CA VAL A 217 -1.50 1.34 -12.44
C VAL A 217 -0.76 1.99 -13.61
N ALA A 218 -0.28 3.23 -13.48
CA ALA A 218 0.53 3.87 -14.53
C ALA A 218 1.88 3.16 -14.74
N GLY A 219 2.46 2.62 -13.67
CA GLY A 219 3.66 1.78 -13.71
C GLY A 219 3.42 0.47 -14.46
N ASP A 220 2.30 -0.19 -14.18
CA ASP A 220 1.92 -1.46 -14.83
C ASP A 220 1.73 -1.27 -16.33
N LEU A 221 0.99 -0.22 -16.74
CA LEU A 221 0.85 0.13 -18.14
C LEU A 221 2.21 0.43 -18.79
N SER A 222 3.08 1.20 -18.13
CA SER A 222 4.42 1.50 -18.65
C SER A 222 5.27 0.23 -18.84
N ASN A 223 5.21 -0.70 -17.90
CA ASN A 223 5.91 -1.98 -17.98
C ASN A 223 5.36 -2.86 -19.12
N LEU A 224 4.04 -2.88 -19.31
CA LEU A 224 3.41 -3.58 -20.42
C LEU A 224 3.81 -2.98 -21.77
N GLN A 225 3.86 -1.65 -21.90
CA GLN A 225 4.29 -0.96 -23.13
C GLN A 225 5.70 -1.36 -23.52
N LYS A 226 6.63 -1.37 -22.54
CA LYS A 226 8.01 -1.82 -22.77
C LYS A 226 8.05 -3.28 -23.23
N SER A 227 7.26 -4.15 -22.60
CA SER A 227 7.19 -5.58 -22.96
C SER A 227 6.69 -5.80 -24.40
N CYS A 228 5.85 -4.89 -24.90
CA CYS A 228 5.27 -4.90 -26.25
C CYS A 228 6.05 -4.05 -27.27
N ASN A 229 7.21 -3.50 -26.90
CA ASN A 229 7.98 -2.54 -27.74
C ASN A 229 7.13 -1.35 -28.25
N LYS A 230 6.19 -0.88 -27.45
CA LYS A 230 5.35 0.29 -27.77
C LYS A 230 6.01 1.58 -27.27
N PRO A 231 5.82 2.71 -27.97
CA PRO A 231 6.23 4.02 -27.45
C PRO A 231 5.64 4.34 -26.08
N THR A 232 6.38 5.11 -25.27
CA THR A 232 5.86 5.65 -24.00
C THR A 232 4.60 6.47 -24.26
N GLY A 233 3.56 6.28 -23.43
CA GLY A 233 2.28 6.96 -23.58
C GLY A 233 1.28 6.38 -24.59
N SER A 234 1.61 5.30 -25.32
CA SER A 234 0.62 4.53 -26.12
C SER A 234 -0.57 4.02 -25.32
N PHE A 235 -0.39 3.60 -24.07
CA PHE A 235 -1.51 3.23 -23.19
C PHE A 235 -1.96 4.41 -22.34
N ALA A 236 -3.28 4.54 -22.20
CA ALA A 236 -3.93 5.69 -21.60
C ALA A 236 -4.93 5.28 -20.52
N GLY A 237 -5.45 6.25 -19.78
CA GLY A 237 -6.57 6.03 -18.86
C GLY A 237 -6.19 5.66 -17.42
N ALA A 238 -4.91 5.57 -17.07
CA ALA A 238 -4.46 5.29 -15.71
C ALA A 238 -5.03 6.28 -14.68
N LEU A 239 -5.55 5.75 -13.57
CA LEU A 239 -6.00 6.49 -12.39
C LEU A 239 -5.50 5.77 -11.13
N ASP A 240 -4.58 6.41 -10.41
CA ASP A 240 -4.06 5.86 -9.16
C ASP A 240 -5.03 6.15 -8.01
N ILE A 241 -5.68 5.11 -7.48
CA ILE A 241 -6.68 5.24 -6.42
C ILE A 241 -6.11 5.83 -5.14
N ALA A 242 -4.80 5.68 -4.87
CA ALA A 242 -4.17 6.33 -3.71
C ALA A 242 -4.11 7.86 -3.86
N LYS A 243 -3.94 8.35 -5.10
CA LYS A 243 -3.98 9.80 -5.38
C LYS A 243 -5.39 10.34 -5.17
N ILE A 244 -6.40 9.63 -5.68
CA ILE A 244 -7.81 10.00 -5.50
C ILE A 244 -8.17 10.00 -4.01
N ALA A 245 -7.77 8.98 -3.27
CA ALA A 245 -7.97 8.91 -1.82
C ALA A 245 -7.30 10.08 -1.08
N LYS A 246 -6.08 10.47 -1.49
CA LYS A 246 -5.38 11.63 -0.90
C LYS A 246 -6.08 12.95 -1.21
N ASP A 247 -6.50 13.14 -2.46
CA ASP A 247 -7.19 14.37 -2.89
C ASP A 247 -8.53 14.56 -2.15
N ARG A 248 -9.11 13.46 -1.66
CA ARG A 248 -10.34 13.39 -0.86
C ARG A 248 -10.09 13.17 0.63
N TYR A 249 -8.85 13.30 1.10
CA TYR A 249 -8.48 13.22 2.52
C TYR A 249 -8.74 11.90 3.25
N ALA A 250 -9.16 10.85 2.55
CA ALA A 250 -9.25 9.50 3.10
C ALA A 250 -7.88 9.00 3.60
N ILE A 251 -6.78 9.47 2.98
CA ILE A 251 -5.41 9.17 3.41
C ILE A 251 -4.51 10.42 3.41
N SER A 252 -3.45 10.39 4.21
CA SER A 252 -2.46 11.49 4.27
C SER A 252 -1.17 11.23 3.46
N ASN A 253 -0.78 9.96 3.27
CA ASN A 253 0.49 9.59 2.64
C ASN A 253 0.34 8.46 1.61
N ILE A 254 0.57 8.76 0.33
CA ILE A 254 0.52 7.78 -0.76
C ILE A 254 1.67 6.77 -0.73
N ALA A 255 2.87 7.19 -0.30
CA ALA A 255 4.09 6.39 -0.42
C ALA A 255 4.04 5.10 0.41
N ASN A 256 3.40 5.18 1.59
CA ASN A 256 3.27 4.06 2.53
C ASN A 256 1.88 3.41 2.51
N THR A 257 1.07 3.72 1.49
CA THR A 257 -0.29 3.21 1.37
C THR A 257 -0.39 2.29 0.15
N GLY A 258 -0.54 1.00 0.41
CA GLY A 258 -0.84 -0.04 -0.58
C GLY A 258 -2.34 -0.28 -0.75
N LEU A 259 -2.69 -1.23 -1.62
CA LEU A 259 -4.09 -1.59 -1.88
C LEU A 259 -4.81 -2.13 -0.64
N ALA A 260 -4.15 -2.94 0.19
CA ALA A 260 -4.74 -3.47 1.43
C ALA A 260 -5.03 -2.36 2.46
N ASP A 261 -4.16 -1.35 2.55
CA ASP A 261 -4.37 -0.19 3.41
C ASP A 261 -5.60 0.60 2.93
N LEU A 262 -5.71 0.85 1.61
CA LEU A 262 -6.88 1.52 1.03
C LEU A 262 -8.18 0.72 1.25
N SER A 263 -8.18 -0.59 1.05
CA SER A 263 -9.36 -1.43 1.32
C SER A 263 -9.81 -1.33 2.78
N ALA A 264 -8.85 -1.34 3.72
CA ALA A 264 -9.18 -1.26 5.14
C ALA A 264 -9.70 0.13 5.52
N ILE A 265 -9.11 1.21 4.98
CA ILE A 265 -9.47 2.59 5.28
C ILE A 265 -10.80 2.98 4.63
N VAL A 266 -10.98 2.65 3.35
CA VAL A 266 -12.11 3.11 2.52
C VAL A 266 -13.29 2.14 2.59
N LEU A 267 -13.06 0.82 2.52
CA LEU A 267 -14.14 -0.18 2.50
C LEU A 267 -14.41 -0.81 3.87
N GLY A 268 -13.53 -0.60 4.87
CA GLY A 268 -13.60 -1.33 6.14
C GLY A 268 -13.44 -2.85 5.97
N LYS A 269 -12.72 -3.30 4.93
CA LYS A 269 -12.49 -4.71 4.62
C LYS A 269 -11.02 -5.02 4.43
N ARG A 270 -10.56 -6.16 4.95
CA ARG A 270 -9.16 -6.59 4.77
C ARG A 270 -8.96 -7.31 3.44
N LEU A 271 -7.81 -7.05 2.81
CA LEU A 271 -7.24 -7.91 1.79
C LEU A 271 -6.15 -8.75 2.43
N ASN A 272 -6.23 -10.07 2.27
CA ASN A 272 -5.20 -10.97 2.79
C ASN A 272 -4.00 -10.92 1.83
N LYS A 273 -2.92 -10.26 2.27
CA LYS A 273 -1.72 -10.02 1.45
C LYS A 273 -0.50 -10.77 1.96
N ASN A 274 -0.58 -11.46 3.09
CA ASN A 274 0.48 -12.33 3.61
C ASN A 274 0.44 -13.72 2.96
N THR A 275 0.35 -13.75 1.64
CA THR A 275 0.31 -14.98 0.84
C THR A 275 1.57 -15.08 -0.03
N PRO A 276 2.14 -16.29 -0.23
CA PRO A 276 3.26 -16.49 -1.15
C PRO A 276 2.91 -16.15 -2.61
N LEU A 277 1.61 -16.04 -2.94
CA LEU A 277 1.13 -15.73 -4.29
C LEU A 277 1.67 -14.38 -4.82
N ARG A 278 1.84 -13.38 -3.95
CA ARG A 278 2.41 -12.06 -4.32
C ARG A 278 3.80 -12.13 -4.93
N THR A 279 4.56 -13.14 -4.57
CA THR A 279 5.93 -13.35 -5.03
C THR A 279 6.03 -14.67 -5.79
N SER A 280 4.92 -15.11 -6.40
CA SER A 280 4.89 -16.34 -7.15
C SER A 280 5.80 -16.26 -8.38
N GLN A 281 6.46 -17.37 -8.68
CA GLN A 281 7.21 -17.60 -9.93
C GLN A 281 6.37 -18.36 -10.96
N ALA A 282 5.09 -18.56 -10.67
CA ALA A 282 4.18 -19.42 -11.42
C ALA A 282 3.00 -18.64 -12.05
N TRP A 283 3.14 -17.33 -12.23
CA TRP A 283 2.13 -16.52 -12.93
C TRP A 283 2.13 -16.76 -14.44
N GLU A 284 3.23 -17.24 -14.99
CA GLU A 284 3.35 -17.64 -16.41
C GLU A 284 2.89 -19.08 -16.70
N ASN A 285 2.46 -19.82 -15.67
CA ASN A 285 1.98 -21.19 -15.86
C ASN A 285 0.77 -21.20 -16.81
N ARG A 286 0.72 -22.20 -17.70
CA ARG A 286 -0.38 -22.38 -18.65
C ARG A 286 -1.77 -22.45 -17.99
N VAL A 287 -1.82 -23.02 -16.78
CA VAL A 287 -3.02 -23.13 -15.96
C VAL A 287 -2.71 -22.53 -14.60
N LEU A 288 -3.42 -21.47 -14.24
CA LEU A 288 -3.38 -20.88 -12.90
C LEU A 288 -4.17 -21.73 -11.92
N SER A 289 -3.75 -21.76 -10.66
CA SER A 289 -4.54 -22.34 -9.58
C SER A 289 -5.76 -21.47 -9.24
N ASP A 290 -6.76 -22.06 -8.60
CA ASP A 290 -7.94 -21.32 -8.11
C ASP A 290 -7.55 -20.22 -7.12
N GLU A 291 -6.49 -20.44 -6.33
CA GLU A 291 -5.94 -19.44 -5.41
C GLU A 291 -5.32 -18.25 -6.15
N GLN A 292 -4.57 -18.50 -7.22
CA GLN A 292 -4.01 -17.45 -8.09
C GLN A 292 -5.12 -16.64 -8.76
N ILE A 293 -6.12 -17.32 -9.32
CA ILE A 293 -7.27 -16.67 -9.98
C ILE A 293 -8.03 -15.82 -8.97
N SER A 294 -8.32 -16.36 -7.79
CA SER A 294 -9.06 -15.65 -6.73
C SER A 294 -8.30 -14.43 -6.22
N TYR A 295 -7.00 -14.58 -5.96
CA TYR A 295 -6.13 -13.49 -5.53
C TYR A 295 -6.11 -12.36 -6.57
N ALA A 296 -5.83 -12.70 -7.84
CA ALA A 296 -5.70 -11.73 -8.92
C ALA A 296 -7.04 -11.03 -9.23
N ALA A 297 -8.15 -11.77 -9.21
CA ALA A 297 -9.48 -11.21 -9.40
C ALA A 297 -9.86 -10.22 -8.28
N LEU A 298 -9.50 -10.54 -7.04
CA LEU A 298 -9.82 -9.71 -5.87
C LEU A 298 -9.11 -8.36 -5.92
N ASP A 299 -7.90 -8.28 -6.49
CA ASP A 299 -7.13 -7.02 -6.56
C ASP A 299 -7.72 -5.99 -7.53
N ALA A 300 -8.12 -6.44 -8.73
CA ALA A 300 -8.85 -5.59 -9.66
C ALA A 300 -10.23 -5.21 -9.10
N TYR A 301 -10.93 -6.16 -8.46
CA TYR A 301 -12.24 -5.91 -7.86
C TYR A 301 -12.17 -4.89 -6.72
N ALA A 302 -11.23 -5.04 -5.80
CA ALA A 302 -10.99 -4.10 -4.71
C ALA A 302 -10.69 -2.70 -5.26
N SER A 303 -9.85 -2.60 -6.30
CA SER A 303 -9.52 -1.31 -6.92
C SER A 303 -10.76 -0.61 -7.50
N LEU A 304 -11.69 -1.35 -8.12
CA LEU A 304 -12.95 -0.79 -8.61
C LEU A 304 -13.85 -0.32 -7.44
N LEU A 305 -14.05 -1.15 -6.43
CA LEU A 305 -14.89 -0.81 -5.28
C LEU A 305 -14.34 0.39 -4.49
N ILE A 306 -13.02 0.43 -4.25
CA ILE A 306 -12.37 1.58 -3.59
C ILE A 306 -12.62 2.85 -4.39
N TYR A 307 -12.48 2.80 -5.72
CA TYR A 307 -12.77 3.96 -6.54
C TYR A 307 -14.24 4.39 -6.40
N GLU A 308 -15.19 3.47 -6.55
CA GLU A 308 -16.62 3.77 -6.47
C GLU A 308 -16.99 4.40 -5.11
N GLU A 309 -16.47 3.82 -4.02
CA GLU A 309 -16.65 4.34 -2.66
C GLU A 309 -16.07 5.75 -2.51
N LEU A 310 -14.84 5.98 -2.97
CA LEU A 310 -14.19 7.30 -2.95
C LEU A 310 -14.96 8.35 -3.77
N ILE A 311 -15.60 7.97 -4.88
CA ILE A 311 -16.35 8.92 -5.69
C ILE A 311 -17.70 9.23 -5.06
N ASN A 312 -18.36 8.24 -4.47
CA ASN A 312 -19.73 8.36 -3.98
C ASN A 312 -19.81 8.97 -2.58
N ASN A 313 -18.87 8.63 -1.69
CA ASN A 313 -18.98 8.93 -0.26
C ASN A 313 -17.91 9.91 0.23
N TYR A 314 -16.75 9.96 -0.41
CA TYR A 314 -15.68 10.90 -0.01
C TYR A 314 -15.72 12.14 -0.89
N THR A 315 -16.09 13.30 -0.37
CA THR A 315 -16.11 14.53 -1.20
C THR A 315 -14.73 15.16 -1.33
N VAL A 316 -14.47 15.88 -2.43
CA VAL A 316 -13.25 16.69 -2.53
C VAL A 316 -13.46 17.97 -1.72
N PRO A 317 -12.57 18.30 -0.76
CA PRO A 317 -12.74 19.52 0.00
C PRO A 317 -12.81 20.78 -0.86
N SER A 318 -13.90 21.52 -0.69
CA SER A 318 -14.20 22.77 -1.38
C SER A 318 -14.27 23.94 -0.39
N PRO A 319 -14.01 25.19 -0.83
CA PRO A 319 -14.24 26.36 0.01
C PRO A 319 -15.68 26.38 0.55
N LEU A 320 -15.83 26.81 1.81
CA LEU A 320 -17.12 26.84 2.49
C LEU A 320 -18.12 27.75 1.76
N PRO A 321 -19.40 27.33 1.61
CA PRO A 321 -20.44 28.18 1.07
C PRO A 321 -20.75 29.36 2.02
N ALA A 322 -21.31 30.44 1.47
CA ALA A 322 -21.61 31.66 2.23
C ALA A 322 -22.58 31.45 3.41
N SER A 323 -23.42 30.41 3.33
CA SER A 323 -24.23 29.91 4.43
C SER A 323 -23.86 28.44 4.61
N THR A 324 -23.04 28.16 5.61
CA THR A 324 -22.67 26.79 5.98
C THR A 324 -23.54 26.37 7.17
N PRO A 325 -24.25 25.24 7.11
CA PRO A 325 -25.01 24.73 8.25
C PRO A 325 -24.10 24.52 9.47
N PRO A 326 -24.60 24.66 10.71
CA PRO A 326 -23.89 24.21 11.90
C PRO A 326 -23.59 22.71 11.85
N LEU A 327 -22.54 22.29 12.55
CA LEU A 327 -22.04 20.91 12.59
C LEU A 327 -21.57 20.35 11.23
N THR A 328 -21.38 21.21 10.23
CA THR A 328 -20.75 20.80 8.97
C THR A 328 -19.29 20.47 9.24
N PRO A 329 -18.78 19.28 8.89
CA PRO A 329 -17.38 18.96 9.10
C PRO A 329 -16.47 19.76 8.16
N VAL A 330 -15.35 20.24 8.70
CA VAL A 330 -14.44 21.15 8.01
C VAL A 330 -12.97 20.81 8.29
N LEU A 331 -12.14 21.09 7.29
CA LEU A 331 -10.68 21.06 7.36
C LEU A 331 -10.15 22.49 7.37
N SER A 332 -9.34 22.80 8.38
CA SER A 332 -8.62 24.08 8.44
C SER A 332 -7.28 23.95 7.73
N TYR A 333 -6.97 24.88 6.82
CA TYR A 333 -5.73 24.91 6.05
C TYR A 333 -4.80 26.04 6.49
N THR A 334 -3.51 25.85 6.23
CA THR A 334 -2.54 26.95 6.12
C THR A 334 -3.04 28.01 5.13
N ALA A 335 -2.63 29.27 5.31
CA ALA A 335 -3.08 30.39 4.46
C ALA A 335 -2.84 30.14 2.95
N ASN A 336 -1.80 29.40 2.59
CA ASN A 336 -1.49 29.03 1.20
C ASN A 336 -2.27 27.81 0.66
N LEU A 337 -3.22 27.26 1.43
CA LEU A 337 -4.04 26.10 1.09
C LEU A 337 -3.29 24.78 0.82
N GLN A 338 -2.01 24.70 1.20
CA GLN A 338 -1.18 23.52 0.91
C GLN A 338 -1.25 22.43 1.97
N LYS A 339 -1.58 22.77 3.22
CA LYS A 339 -1.53 21.82 4.33
C LYS A 339 -2.74 22.00 5.24
N VAL A 340 -3.43 20.90 5.54
CA VAL A 340 -4.43 20.86 6.60
C VAL A 340 -3.73 20.86 7.95
N ILE A 341 -4.21 21.72 8.85
CA ILE A 341 -3.64 21.90 10.19
C ILE A 341 -4.57 21.35 11.28
N ALA A 342 -5.87 21.24 11.00
CA ALA A 342 -6.87 20.81 11.96
C ALA A 342 -8.14 20.29 11.28
N GLU A 343 -8.90 19.47 12.01
CA GLU A 343 -10.21 18.94 11.65
C GLU A 343 -11.21 19.39 12.73
N GLY A 344 -12.41 19.77 12.31
CA GLY A 344 -13.44 20.22 13.23
C GLY A 344 -14.82 20.26 12.57
N VAL A 345 -15.75 20.91 13.23
CA VAL A 345 -17.10 21.17 12.70
C VAL A 345 -17.44 22.64 12.83
N THR A 346 -18.30 23.17 11.96
CA THR A 346 -18.83 24.52 12.14
C THR A 346 -19.62 24.60 13.45
N SER A 347 -19.40 25.67 14.21
CA SER A 347 -20.00 25.80 15.52
C SER A 347 -21.51 25.97 15.47
N GLN A 348 -22.19 25.53 16.53
CA GLN A 348 -23.63 25.74 16.70
C GLN A 348 -24.00 27.19 17.03
N ASP A 349 -23.03 27.98 17.49
CA ASP A 349 -23.28 29.39 17.81
C ASP A 349 -23.37 30.23 16.53
N VAL A 350 -24.60 30.64 16.19
CA VAL A 350 -24.93 31.16 14.86
C VAL A 350 -24.43 32.59 14.65
N ASN A 351 -24.12 33.36 15.70
CA ASN A 351 -23.64 34.76 15.58
C ASN A 351 -22.87 35.30 16.80
N PRO A 352 -21.75 34.70 17.22
CA PRO A 352 -20.90 35.34 18.22
C PRO A 352 -20.24 36.58 17.60
N THR A 353 -20.28 37.70 18.33
CA THR A 353 -19.62 38.95 17.91
C THR A 353 -18.10 38.88 18.06
N THR A 354 -17.61 37.99 18.94
CA THR A 354 -16.19 37.71 19.16
C THR A 354 -15.93 36.22 19.42
N CYS A 355 -14.76 35.73 19.02
CA CYS A 355 -14.26 34.39 19.32
C CYS A 355 -12.82 34.52 19.85
N ASN A 356 -12.56 34.05 21.07
CA ASN A 356 -11.25 34.19 21.75
C ASN A 356 -10.65 35.62 21.66
N GLY A 357 -11.49 36.65 21.82
CA GLY A 357 -11.07 38.05 21.76
C GLY A 357 -10.89 38.63 20.34
N VAL A 358 -11.15 37.85 19.28
CA VAL A 358 -11.12 38.32 17.89
C VAL A 358 -12.53 38.61 17.39
N ALA A 359 -12.71 39.74 16.72
CA ALA A 359 -14.00 40.10 16.13
C ALA A 359 -14.36 39.19 14.94
N VAL A 360 -15.57 38.64 14.95
CA VAL A 360 -16.04 37.73 13.91
C VAL A 360 -16.63 38.55 12.76
N MET A 361 -16.04 38.44 11.58
CA MET A 361 -16.49 39.15 10.37
C MET A 361 -17.45 38.27 9.56
N PRO A 362 -18.28 38.82 8.66
CA PRO A 362 -19.16 38.04 7.78
C PRO A 362 -18.44 37.04 6.85
N SER A 363 -17.12 37.14 6.72
CA SER A 363 -16.26 36.20 5.99
C SER A 363 -15.69 35.08 6.85
N HIS A 364 -15.96 35.09 8.15
CA HIS A 364 -15.43 34.14 9.13
C HIS A 364 -16.46 33.09 9.47
N VAL A 365 -15.97 31.90 9.76
CA VAL A 365 -16.71 30.74 10.25
C VAL A 365 -15.99 30.28 11.50
N ILE A 366 -16.77 29.97 12.54
CA ILE A 366 -16.20 29.44 13.78
C ILE A 366 -16.24 27.94 13.70
N VAL A 367 -15.10 27.34 14.05
CA VAL A 367 -14.89 25.91 13.97
C VAL A 367 -14.60 25.39 15.37
N ASP A 368 -15.38 24.42 15.79
CA ASP A 368 -15.10 23.56 16.93
C ASP A 368 -14.07 22.52 16.48
N ILE A 369 -12.80 22.75 16.85
CA ILE A 369 -11.69 21.88 16.49
C ILE A 369 -11.76 20.62 17.34
N HIS A 370 -11.80 19.47 16.68
CA HIS A 370 -11.82 18.16 17.31
C HIS A 370 -10.46 17.46 17.23
N ARG A 371 -9.63 17.84 16.25
CA ARG A 371 -8.31 17.24 16.06
C ARG A 371 -7.31 18.24 15.52
N VAL A 372 -6.14 18.27 16.13
CA VAL A 372 -5.00 19.08 15.66
C VAL A 372 -4.01 18.19 14.93
N LEU A 373 -3.75 18.49 13.66
CA LEU A 373 -2.78 17.77 12.83
C LEU A 373 -1.40 18.44 12.82
N VAL A 374 -1.35 19.76 13.05
CA VAL A 374 -0.11 20.54 13.08
C VAL A 374 -0.14 21.46 14.31
N PRO A 375 0.31 20.98 15.49
CA PRO A 375 0.27 21.74 16.74
C PRO A 375 0.92 23.13 16.67
N GLY A 376 2.09 23.21 16.02
CA GLY A 376 2.84 24.46 15.84
C GLY A 376 2.35 25.38 14.72
N ALA A 377 1.19 25.12 14.11
CA ALA A 377 0.63 26.01 13.09
C ALA A 377 0.23 27.35 13.74
N LEU A 378 0.74 28.46 13.21
CA LEU A 378 0.46 29.81 13.74
C LEU A 378 -0.84 30.37 13.17
N ILE A 379 -1.67 30.92 14.06
CA ILE A 379 -2.92 31.57 13.69
C ILE A 379 -2.75 33.10 13.68
N LEU A 380 -2.71 33.66 12.47
CA LEU A 380 -2.46 35.09 12.26
C LEU A 380 -3.53 35.99 12.89
N SER A 381 -4.81 35.58 12.90
CA SER A 381 -5.91 36.32 13.53
C SER A 381 -5.81 36.36 15.05
N HIS A 382 -5.10 35.42 15.67
CA HIS A 382 -4.91 35.31 17.11
C HIS A 382 -3.45 35.62 17.50
N ASN A 383 -2.91 36.75 17.03
CA ASN A 383 -1.58 37.23 17.40
C ASN A 383 -0.43 36.22 17.16
N ASN A 384 -0.51 35.41 16.09
CA ASN A 384 0.46 34.34 15.82
C ASN A 384 0.61 33.30 16.93
N GLN A 385 -0.44 33.07 17.71
CA GLN A 385 -0.48 31.95 18.65
C GLN A 385 -0.48 30.62 17.89
N SER A 386 0.23 29.63 18.42
CA SER A 386 0.19 28.27 17.87
C SER A 386 -1.15 27.61 18.17
N LEU A 387 -1.61 26.73 17.28
CA LEU A 387 -2.88 26.03 17.42
C LEU A 387 -2.97 25.21 18.73
N GLU A 388 -1.86 24.68 19.22
CA GLU A 388 -1.79 23.99 20.53
C GLU A 388 -1.97 24.91 21.75
N SER A 389 -1.75 26.23 21.59
CA SER A 389 -1.86 27.18 22.71
C SER A 389 -3.30 27.55 23.07
N PHE A 390 -4.29 27.13 22.27
CA PHE A 390 -5.72 27.35 22.52
C PHE A 390 -6.33 26.40 23.56
N GLY A 391 -5.53 25.49 24.13
CA GLY A 391 -5.94 24.61 25.22
C GLY A 391 -6.35 23.20 24.77
N PRO A 392 -6.93 22.39 25.69
CA PRO A 392 -7.34 21.02 25.39
C PRO A 392 -8.55 20.99 24.44
N LEU A 393 -8.61 19.95 23.60
CA LEU A 393 -9.72 19.74 22.67
C LEU A 393 -11.00 19.29 23.40
N PRO A 394 -12.20 19.65 22.89
CA PRO A 394 -12.45 20.49 21.72
C PRO A 394 -12.20 21.99 22.00
N GLY A 395 -11.64 22.71 21.02
CA GLY A 395 -11.31 24.13 21.13
C GLY A 395 -11.90 24.96 19.99
N LEU A 396 -12.39 26.17 20.29
CA LEU A 396 -12.98 27.09 19.31
C LEU A 396 -11.91 27.88 18.57
N VAL A 397 -11.95 27.87 17.24
CA VAL A 397 -11.05 28.69 16.40
C VAL A 397 -11.85 29.41 15.32
N GLU A 398 -11.53 30.68 15.10
CA GLU A 398 -12.09 31.50 14.03
C GLU A 398 -11.30 31.28 12.73
N CYS A 399 -12.02 30.97 11.64
CA CYS A 399 -11.46 30.54 10.37
C CYS A 399 -12.08 31.34 9.22
N GLN A 400 -11.32 31.75 8.22
CA GLN A 400 -11.87 32.42 7.04
C GLN A 400 -12.57 31.38 6.13
N GLY A 401 -13.86 31.57 5.89
CA GLY A 401 -14.68 30.65 5.09
C GLY A 401 -14.60 30.88 3.58
N ARG A 402 -13.90 31.92 3.10
CA ARG A 402 -13.83 32.27 1.67
C ARG A 402 -12.39 32.23 1.19
N ASN A 403 -12.16 31.71 -0.02
CA ASN A 403 -10.90 31.86 -0.74
C ASN A 403 -10.53 33.35 -0.85
N SER A 404 -9.65 33.82 0.03
CA SER A 404 -9.08 35.15 -0.05
C SER A 404 -7.57 35.01 -0.26
N HIS A 405 -6.99 35.83 -1.14
CA HIS A 405 -5.54 35.95 -1.30
C HIS A 405 -4.88 36.71 -0.13
N LYS A 406 -5.58 36.85 1.01
CA LYS A 406 -5.07 37.49 2.22
C LYS A 406 -4.60 36.42 3.21
N PRO A 407 -3.65 36.73 4.10
CA PRO A 407 -2.94 35.75 4.90
C PRO A 407 -3.75 35.31 6.14
N HIS A 408 -4.96 34.83 5.95
CA HIS A 408 -5.78 34.28 7.05
C HIS A 408 -6.07 32.80 6.81
N LEU A 409 -6.34 32.06 7.90
CA LEU A 409 -6.67 30.64 7.87
C LEU A 409 -7.86 30.39 6.95
N ASN A 410 -7.72 29.49 5.99
CA ASN A 410 -8.81 29.15 5.08
C ASN A 410 -9.39 27.80 5.49
N CYS A 411 -10.71 27.71 5.64
CA CYS A 411 -11.40 26.46 5.91
C CYS A 411 -12.05 25.91 4.62
N LYS A 412 -11.96 24.60 4.39
CA LYS A 412 -12.72 23.89 3.34
C LYS A 412 -13.60 22.83 3.98
N ASP A 413 -14.72 22.51 3.36
CA ASP A 413 -15.59 21.39 3.76
C ASP A 413 -14.83 20.06 3.71
N SER A 414 -15.10 19.15 4.65
CA SER A 414 -14.79 17.72 4.52
C SER A 414 -16.03 16.92 4.85
N TRP A 415 -16.35 15.90 4.06
CA TRP A 415 -17.39 14.94 4.43
C TRP A 415 -16.79 13.54 4.48
N ASP A 416 -17.06 12.89 5.61
CA ASP A 416 -16.75 11.53 6.10
C ASP A 416 -15.58 10.75 5.47
#